data_AF-A0A7C0YYX2-F1
#
_entry.id   AF-A0A7C0YYX2-F1
#
_cell.length_a   1.000
_cell.length_b   1.000
_cell.length_c   1.000
_cell.angle_alpha   90.00
_cell.angle_beta   90.00
_cell.angle_gamma   90.00
#
_symmetry.space_group_name_H-M   'P 1'
#
loop_
_entity.id
_entity.type
_entity.pdbx_description
1 polymer ?
#
loop_
_entity_poly.entity_id
_entity_poly.type
_entity_poly.pdbx_seq_one_letter_code
_entity_poly.pdbx_strand_id
1 'polypeptide(L)'
;VLRTHVLSLISTTVRNEEQLMDFFSQTFFAYQYGDLSRIEEMIENILDRLEEQKFIVRDSGLGVTRIGKRVAELYLDPETAYKLIKGLEHKLNDFDYLLLISSVNEMDSFKVRRSEIEDLEEELVKREEEINIEIPDNWDIRYEEFLGYFKTALVLEEWINERGEDFLFDKYGVTPGGLRTKVEIADWLLYSCQELGILLRAREKIKRIRKLRTRVQYGIREELINLVKLKEIGRVRARVLYDAGFKTVASLRKAPKERLADLLGPKIAQKVWEQVNGKEREQETLK
;
A
#
# COMPACT_ATOMS: atom_id res chain seq x y z
N VAL A 1 -13.56 -10.52 -6.13
CA VAL A 1 -13.20 -11.93 -6.47
C VAL A 1 -13.49 -12.28 -7.93
N LEU A 2 -14.75 -12.43 -8.39
CA LEU A 2 -15.03 -12.84 -9.78
C LEU A 2 -14.38 -11.89 -10.83
N ARG A 3 -14.51 -10.57 -10.63
CA ARG A 3 -13.89 -9.54 -11.47
C ARG A 3 -12.37 -9.68 -11.63
N THR A 4 -11.65 -10.02 -10.56
CA THR A 4 -10.20 -10.26 -10.58
C THR A 4 -9.87 -11.48 -11.44
N HIS A 5 -10.65 -12.55 -11.34
CA HIS A 5 -10.46 -13.75 -12.15
C HIS A 5 -10.78 -13.50 -13.63
N VAL A 6 -11.86 -12.79 -13.94
CA VAL A 6 -12.20 -12.41 -15.32
C VAL A 6 -11.06 -11.63 -15.96
N LEU A 7 -10.57 -10.56 -15.32
CA LEU A 7 -9.46 -9.77 -15.86
C LEU A 7 -8.17 -10.62 -16.00
N SER A 8 -7.88 -11.51 -15.04
CA SER A 8 -6.72 -12.41 -15.09
C SER A 8 -6.79 -13.41 -16.25
N LEU A 9 -7.97 -13.96 -16.52
CA LEU A 9 -8.20 -14.88 -17.64
C LEU A 9 -8.01 -14.17 -18.98
N ILE A 10 -8.58 -12.98 -19.15
CA ILE A 10 -8.40 -12.15 -20.36
C ILE A 10 -6.92 -11.76 -20.54
N SER A 11 -6.21 -11.47 -19.45
CA SER A 11 -4.78 -11.12 -19.47
C SER A 11 -3.87 -12.28 -19.93
N THR A 12 -4.31 -13.53 -19.78
CA THR A 12 -3.47 -14.72 -19.97
C THR A 12 -3.93 -15.60 -21.12
N THR A 13 -5.15 -16.13 -21.04
CA THR A 13 -5.56 -17.34 -21.75
C THR A 13 -6.76 -17.13 -22.67
N VAL A 14 -7.73 -16.31 -22.24
CA VAL A 14 -9.00 -16.09 -22.94
C VAL A 14 -8.87 -14.98 -23.99
N ARG A 15 -9.55 -15.12 -25.12
CA ARG A 15 -9.56 -14.15 -26.25
C ARG A 15 -10.96 -13.73 -26.69
N ASN A 16 -12.02 -14.37 -26.21
CA ASN A 16 -13.41 -14.05 -26.49
C ASN A 16 -14.32 -14.48 -25.33
N GLU A 17 -15.58 -14.06 -25.35
CA GLU A 17 -16.54 -14.34 -24.27
C GLU A 17 -16.93 -15.81 -24.18
N GLU A 18 -17.00 -16.51 -25.32
CA GLU A 18 -17.27 -17.95 -25.38
C GLU A 18 -16.25 -18.74 -24.56
N GLN A 19 -14.95 -18.48 -24.75
CA GLN A 19 -13.88 -19.10 -23.98
C GLN A 19 -13.94 -18.76 -22.48
N LEU A 20 -14.41 -17.55 -22.14
CA LEU A 20 -14.61 -17.17 -20.75
C LEU A 20 -15.72 -18.01 -20.13
N MET A 21 -16.84 -18.15 -20.83
CA MET A 21 -17.97 -18.96 -20.40
C MET A 21 -17.62 -20.44 -20.30
N ASP A 22 -16.90 -20.98 -21.27
CA ASP A 22 -16.40 -22.36 -21.25
C ASP A 22 -15.56 -22.61 -20.00
N PHE A 23 -14.66 -21.69 -19.63
CA PHE A 23 -13.88 -21.80 -18.42
C PHE A 23 -14.77 -21.82 -17.17
N PHE A 24 -15.71 -20.88 -17.05
CA PHE A 24 -16.58 -20.80 -15.87
C PHE A 24 -17.56 -21.96 -15.76
N SER A 25 -17.99 -22.54 -16.88
CA SER A 25 -18.86 -23.73 -16.92
C SER A 25 -18.21 -24.98 -16.29
N GLN A 26 -16.87 -25.04 -16.27
CA GLN A 26 -16.09 -26.13 -15.69
C GLN A 26 -15.75 -25.91 -14.21
N THR A 27 -16.16 -24.78 -13.63
CA THR A 27 -15.87 -24.48 -12.23
C THR A 27 -16.77 -25.27 -11.27
N PHE A 28 -16.29 -25.44 -10.03
CA PHE A 28 -17.09 -26.07 -8.98
C PHE A 28 -18.43 -25.36 -8.72
N PHE A 29 -18.48 -24.04 -8.92
CA PHE A 29 -19.71 -23.27 -8.79
C PHE A 29 -20.75 -23.71 -9.83
N ALA A 30 -20.35 -23.81 -11.10
CA ALA A 30 -21.23 -24.28 -12.17
C ALA A 30 -21.69 -25.74 -11.92
N TYR A 31 -20.80 -26.61 -11.45
CA TYR A 31 -21.14 -27.98 -11.09
C TYR A 31 -22.18 -28.07 -9.96
N GLN A 32 -22.09 -27.21 -8.94
CA GLN A 32 -22.96 -27.26 -7.77
C GLN A 32 -24.33 -26.63 -8.01
N TYR A 33 -24.39 -25.49 -8.71
CA TYR A 33 -25.63 -24.71 -8.83
C TYR A 33 -26.36 -24.91 -10.16
N GLY A 34 -25.67 -25.35 -11.22
CA GLY A 34 -26.26 -25.62 -12.54
C GLY A 34 -26.82 -24.40 -13.29
N ASP A 35 -26.91 -23.23 -12.64
CA ASP A 35 -27.43 -21.98 -13.19
C ASP A 35 -26.31 -21.18 -13.87
N LEU A 36 -26.06 -21.50 -15.14
CA LEU A 36 -25.08 -20.81 -15.99
C LEU A 36 -25.55 -19.39 -16.38
N SER A 37 -26.85 -19.17 -16.50
CA SER A 37 -27.41 -17.89 -16.96
C SER A 37 -27.12 -16.75 -15.98
N ARG A 38 -27.18 -17.01 -14.67
CA ARG A 38 -26.80 -16.00 -13.67
C ARG A 38 -25.31 -15.64 -13.73
N ILE A 39 -24.45 -16.62 -14.03
CA ILE A 39 -23.00 -16.39 -14.16
C ILE A 39 -22.72 -15.56 -15.42
N GLU A 40 -23.39 -15.87 -16.53
CA GLU A 40 -23.33 -15.11 -17.78
C GLU A 40 -23.65 -13.63 -17.55
N GLU A 41 -24.78 -13.34 -16.90
CA GLU A 41 -25.18 -11.97 -16.58
C GLU A 41 -24.16 -11.27 -15.68
N MET A 42 -23.61 -11.96 -14.67
CA MET A 42 -22.58 -11.41 -13.80
C MET A 42 -21.27 -11.12 -14.54
N ILE A 43 -20.88 -11.99 -15.47
CA ILE A 43 -19.67 -11.83 -16.29
C ILE A 43 -19.85 -10.67 -17.25
N GLU A 44 -20.99 -10.55 -17.91
CA GLU A 44 -21.27 -9.44 -18.83
C GLU A 44 -21.18 -8.10 -18.12
N ASN A 45 -21.83 -7.97 -16.95
CA ASN A 45 -21.71 -6.78 -16.10
C ASN A 45 -20.26 -6.48 -15.68
N ILE A 46 -19.42 -7.51 -15.49
CA ILE A 46 -17.99 -7.32 -15.18
C ILE A 46 -17.25 -6.83 -16.42
N LEU A 47 -17.50 -7.39 -17.60
CA LEU A 47 -16.85 -6.99 -18.85
C LEU A 47 -17.16 -5.53 -19.17
N ASP A 48 -18.41 -5.11 -19.03
CA ASP A 48 -18.83 -3.71 -19.23
C ASP A 48 -18.04 -2.78 -18.30
N ARG A 49 -17.97 -3.10 -17.01
CA ARG A 49 -17.21 -2.29 -16.05
C ARG A 49 -15.71 -2.27 -16.34
N LEU A 50 -15.12 -3.40 -16.74
CA LEU A 50 -13.70 -3.47 -17.10
C LEU A 50 -13.39 -2.65 -18.36
N GLU A 51 -14.31 -2.59 -19.31
CA GLU A 51 -14.19 -1.77 -20.52
C GLU A 51 -14.34 -0.27 -20.21
N GLU A 52 -15.35 0.11 -19.42
CA GLU A 52 -15.53 1.49 -18.93
C GLU A 52 -14.28 2.00 -18.19
N GLN A 53 -13.68 1.13 -17.37
CA GLN A 53 -12.44 1.41 -16.63
C GLN A 53 -11.17 1.35 -17.51
N LYS A 54 -11.30 1.00 -18.80
CA LYS A 54 -10.22 0.89 -19.79
C LYS A 54 -9.19 -0.19 -19.45
N PHE A 55 -9.59 -1.24 -18.75
CA PHE A 55 -8.73 -2.41 -18.47
C PHE A 55 -8.78 -3.44 -19.59
N ILE A 56 -9.90 -3.50 -20.32
CA ILE A 56 -10.06 -4.32 -21.51
C ILE A 56 -10.57 -3.49 -22.69
N VAL A 57 -10.60 -4.10 -23.87
CA VAL A 57 -11.22 -3.57 -25.09
C VAL A 57 -12.02 -4.70 -25.75
N ARG A 58 -13.27 -4.45 -26.14
CA ARG A 58 -14.16 -5.39 -26.83
C ARG A 58 -14.35 -4.97 -28.31
N ASP A 59 -13.28 -5.05 -29.11
CA ASP A 59 -13.36 -4.78 -30.56
C ASP A 59 -13.72 -6.09 -31.32
N SER A 60 -12.74 -6.76 -31.91
CA SER A 60 -12.90 -8.04 -32.62
C SER A 60 -12.79 -9.27 -31.70
N GLY A 61 -12.87 -9.06 -30.39
CA GLY A 61 -12.62 -10.05 -29.33
C GLY A 61 -12.27 -9.36 -28.02
N LEU A 62 -11.93 -10.15 -26.99
CA LEU A 62 -11.51 -9.65 -25.68
C LEU A 62 -10.00 -9.40 -25.66
N GLY A 63 -9.60 -8.13 -25.64
CA GLY A 63 -8.22 -7.70 -25.48
C GLY A 63 -7.95 -7.06 -24.12
N VAL A 64 -6.78 -7.32 -23.53
CA VAL A 64 -6.33 -6.62 -22.30
C VAL A 64 -5.51 -5.38 -22.65
N THR A 65 -5.77 -4.25 -21.99
CA THR A 65 -4.94 -3.05 -22.14
C THR A 65 -3.63 -3.18 -21.37
N ARG A 66 -2.64 -2.30 -21.63
CA ARG A 66 -1.39 -2.28 -20.86
C ARG A 66 -1.64 -2.07 -19.36
N ILE A 67 -2.61 -1.22 -19.02
CA ILE A 67 -2.94 -0.94 -17.63
C ILE A 67 -3.75 -2.08 -17.01
N GLY A 68 -4.72 -2.66 -17.72
CA GLY A 68 -5.46 -3.83 -17.24
C GLY A 68 -4.55 -5.05 -17.00
N LYS A 69 -3.57 -5.27 -17.88
CA LYS A 69 -2.56 -6.31 -17.70
C LYS A 69 -1.76 -6.08 -16.43
N ARG A 70 -1.35 -4.83 -16.17
CA ARG A 70 -0.60 -4.50 -14.97
C ARG A 70 -1.44 -4.67 -13.70
N VAL A 71 -2.73 -4.34 -13.74
CA VAL A 71 -3.67 -4.59 -12.63
C VAL A 71 -3.75 -6.08 -12.29
N ALA A 72 -3.88 -6.94 -13.30
CA ALA A 72 -3.86 -8.40 -13.11
C ALA A 72 -2.53 -8.91 -12.51
N GLU A 73 -1.39 -8.42 -13.02
CA GLU A 73 -0.05 -8.77 -12.51
C GLU A 73 0.19 -8.32 -11.06
N LEU A 74 -0.41 -7.20 -10.66
CA LEU A 74 -0.36 -6.69 -9.29
C LEU A 74 -1.29 -7.43 -8.33
N TYR A 75 -2.18 -8.28 -8.86
CA TYR A 75 -3.18 -9.03 -8.10
C TYR A 75 -4.20 -8.13 -7.38
N LEU A 76 -4.48 -6.95 -7.96
CA LEU A 76 -5.47 -6.02 -7.44
C LEU A 76 -6.88 -6.38 -7.93
N ASP A 77 -7.86 -6.15 -7.08
CA ASP A 77 -9.24 -6.03 -7.52
C ASP A 77 -9.38 -4.85 -8.52
N PRO A 78 -10.07 -5.02 -9.66
CA PRO A 78 -10.25 -3.95 -10.64
C PRO A 78 -10.85 -2.66 -10.06
N GLU A 79 -11.78 -2.72 -9.10
CA GLU A 79 -12.34 -1.52 -8.48
C GLU A 79 -11.29 -0.79 -7.65
N THR A 80 -10.48 -1.55 -6.92
CA THR A 80 -9.33 -0.99 -6.20
C THR A 80 -8.39 -0.30 -7.16
N ALA A 81 -7.98 -0.98 -8.23
CA ALA A 81 -7.07 -0.40 -9.20
C ALA A 81 -7.65 0.89 -9.82
N TYR A 82 -8.94 0.89 -10.17
CA TYR A 82 -9.61 2.08 -10.70
C TYR A 82 -9.61 3.23 -9.69
N LYS A 83 -9.95 2.96 -8.42
CA LYS A 83 -9.91 3.95 -7.34
C LYS A 83 -8.51 4.51 -7.10
N LEU A 84 -7.48 3.67 -7.11
CA LEU A 84 -6.08 4.09 -7.00
C LEU A 84 -5.66 4.96 -8.20
N ILE A 85 -6.02 4.57 -9.43
CA ILE A 85 -5.74 5.35 -10.64
C ILE A 85 -6.40 6.73 -10.55
N LYS A 86 -7.66 6.80 -10.12
CA LYS A 86 -8.37 8.07 -9.90
C LYS A 86 -7.71 8.93 -8.84
N GLY A 87 -7.34 8.37 -7.69
CA GLY A 87 -6.56 9.09 -6.68
C GLY A 87 -5.24 9.64 -7.23
N LEU A 88 -4.56 8.88 -8.09
CA LEU A 88 -3.34 9.29 -8.77
C LEU A 88 -3.55 10.38 -9.84
N GLU A 89 -4.78 10.80 -10.17
CA GLU A 89 -5.04 12.00 -10.99
C GLU A 89 -4.82 13.28 -10.15
N HIS A 90 -5.10 13.23 -8.85
CA HIS A 90 -5.00 14.36 -7.91
C HIS A 90 -3.60 14.51 -7.28
N LYS A 91 -3.35 15.67 -6.65
CA LYS A 91 -2.10 15.92 -5.91
C LYS A 91 -2.31 15.53 -4.45
N LEU A 92 -1.86 14.33 -4.10
CA LEU A 92 -2.04 13.78 -2.76
C LEU A 92 -0.84 14.07 -1.84
N ASN A 93 -1.15 14.37 -0.58
CA ASN A 93 -0.22 14.39 0.54
C ASN A 93 0.02 12.97 1.11
N ASP A 94 0.86 12.84 2.14
CA ASP A 94 1.18 11.53 2.70
C ASP A 94 -0.06 10.90 3.35
N PHE A 95 -0.85 11.69 4.08
CA PHE A 95 -2.10 11.26 4.70
C PHE A 95 -3.16 10.89 3.66
N ASP A 96 -3.31 11.67 2.59
CA ASP A 96 -4.21 11.35 1.48
C ASP A 96 -3.90 9.99 0.86
N TYR A 97 -2.62 9.65 0.66
CA TYR A 97 -2.24 8.32 0.16
C TYR A 97 -2.60 7.23 1.16
N LEU A 98 -2.39 7.46 2.45
CA LEU A 98 -2.76 6.51 3.51
C LEU A 98 -4.28 6.31 3.58
N LEU A 99 -5.07 7.38 3.43
CA LEU A 99 -6.53 7.31 3.39
C LEU A 99 -7.02 6.60 2.13
N LEU A 100 -6.45 6.93 0.97
CA LEU A 100 -6.77 6.28 -0.30
C LEU A 100 -6.59 4.77 -0.21
N ILE A 101 -5.41 4.29 0.19
CA ILE A 101 -5.15 2.85 0.34
C ILE A 101 -5.93 2.21 1.50
N SER A 102 -6.35 2.99 2.49
CA SER A 102 -7.18 2.48 3.60
C SER A 102 -8.64 2.28 3.21
N SER A 103 -9.05 2.85 2.07
CA SER A 103 -10.44 2.84 1.60
C SER A 103 -10.69 1.85 0.45
N VAL A 104 -9.75 0.95 0.17
CA VAL A 104 -9.86 -0.05 -0.91
C VAL A 104 -10.12 -1.45 -0.35
N ASN A 105 -10.64 -2.33 -1.19
CA ASN A 105 -11.19 -3.63 -0.77
C ASN A 105 -10.17 -4.55 -0.09
N GLU A 106 -8.89 -4.44 -0.42
CA GLU A 106 -7.84 -5.29 0.14
C GLU A 106 -7.35 -4.83 1.51
N MET A 107 -7.70 -3.60 1.92
CA MET A 107 -7.43 -3.12 3.27
C MET A 107 -8.69 -3.22 4.11
N ASP A 108 -8.81 -4.29 4.91
CA ASP A 108 -9.83 -4.28 5.96
C ASP A 108 -9.54 -3.12 6.92
N SER A 109 -10.51 -2.27 7.22
CA SER A 109 -10.30 -1.16 8.14
C SER A 109 -10.21 -1.64 9.60
N PHE A 110 -9.56 -0.85 10.45
CA PHE A 110 -9.72 -1.03 11.89
C PHE A 110 -11.16 -0.71 12.29
N LYS A 111 -11.75 -1.58 13.11
CA LYS A 111 -13.06 -1.31 13.70
C LYS A 111 -12.99 -0.07 14.58
N VAL A 112 -14.03 0.76 14.46
CA VAL A 112 -14.22 1.94 15.30
C VAL A 112 -15.03 1.54 16.53
N ARG A 113 -14.51 1.80 17.72
CA ARG A 113 -15.25 1.61 18.97
C ARG A 113 -16.09 2.86 19.22
N ARG A 114 -17.23 2.69 19.89
CA ARG A 114 -18.12 3.83 20.24
C ARG A 114 -17.39 4.95 21.00
N SER A 115 -16.46 4.59 21.87
CA SER A 115 -15.65 5.55 22.64
C SER A 115 -14.64 6.32 21.80
N GLU A 116 -14.37 5.92 20.56
CA GLU A 116 -13.42 6.58 19.66
C GLU A 116 -14.11 7.50 18.65
N ILE A 117 -15.44 7.43 18.52
CA ILE A 117 -16.17 8.15 17.47
C ILE A 117 -15.97 9.66 17.65
N GLU A 118 -16.21 10.18 18.86
CA GLU A 118 -16.08 11.62 19.15
C GLU A 118 -14.67 12.14 18.81
N ASP A 119 -13.62 11.47 19.29
CA ASP A 119 -12.23 11.84 18.99
C ASP A 119 -11.92 11.78 17.48
N LEU A 120 -12.45 10.78 16.76
CA LEU A 120 -12.26 10.65 15.31
C LEU A 120 -12.98 11.74 14.53
N GLU A 121 -14.20 12.09 14.93
CA GLU A 121 -14.99 13.15 14.31
C GLU A 121 -14.34 14.52 14.54
N GLU A 122 -13.83 14.78 15.74
CA GLU A 122 -13.06 15.99 16.03
C GLU A 122 -11.80 16.09 15.15
N GLU A 123 -11.05 14.99 14.99
CA GLU A 123 -9.89 14.97 14.09
C GLU A 123 -10.28 15.10 12.62
N LEU A 124 -11.44 14.57 12.22
CA LEU A 124 -11.96 14.71 10.85
C LEU A 124 -12.27 16.17 10.54
N VAL A 125 -12.98 16.87 11.42
CA VAL A 125 -13.30 18.31 11.26
C VAL A 125 -12.03 19.15 11.12
N LYS A 126 -10.98 18.86 11.90
CA LYS A 126 -9.69 19.59 11.81
C LYS A 126 -8.98 19.41 10.47
N ARG A 127 -9.24 18.30 9.78
CA ARG A 127 -8.51 17.88 8.57
C ARG A 127 -9.39 17.86 7.31
N GLU A 128 -10.65 18.24 7.42
CA GLU A 128 -11.65 18.14 6.35
C GLU A 128 -11.16 18.80 5.06
N GLU A 129 -10.58 20.01 5.16
CA GLU A 129 -10.04 20.75 4.02
C GLU A 129 -8.82 20.10 3.35
N GLU A 130 -8.13 19.20 4.07
CA GLU A 130 -6.94 18.50 3.57
C GLU A 130 -7.28 17.17 2.88
N ILE A 131 -8.49 16.64 3.10
CA ILE A 131 -8.92 15.33 2.60
C ILE A 131 -9.44 15.46 1.16
N ASN A 132 -8.75 14.80 0.23
CA ASN A 132 -9.11 14.82 -1.19
C ASN A 132 -10.04 13.67 -1.62
N ILE A 133 -10.78 13.07 -0.68
CA ILE A 133 -11.72 11.97 -0.92
C ILE A 133 -13.09 12.40 -0.40
N GLU A 134 -14.16 11.97 -1.06
CA GLU A 134 -15.54 12.24 -0.62
C GLU A 134 -15.77 11.73 0.81
N ILE A 135 -16.23 12.62 1.68
CA ILE A 135 -16.63 12.32 3.04
C ILE A 135 -18.15 12.13 3.00
N PRO A 136 -18.67 10.92 3.34
CA PRO A 136 -20.11 10.71 3.41
C PRO A 136 -20.76 11.56 4.50
N ASP A 137 -22.03 11.93 4.31
CA ASP A 137 -22.82 12.55 5.37
C ASP A 137 -22.94 11.62 6.58
N ASN A 138 -23.02 12.18 7.80
CA ASN A 138 -23.11 11.40 9.04
C ASN A 138 -24.37 10.52 9.18
N TRP A 139 -25.41 10.79 8.37
CA TRP A 139 -26.62 9.96 8.27
C TRP A 139 -26.50 8.84 7.23
N ASP A 140 -25.42 8.82 6.44
CA ASP A 140 -25.15 7.79 5.44
C ASP A 140 -24.60 6.53 6.10
N ILE A 141 -25.10 5.36 5.68
CA ILE A 141 -24.60 4.05 6.13
C ILE A 141 -23.10 3.86 5.85
N ARG A 142 -22.56 4.57 4.86
CA ARG A 142 -21.14 4.57 4.48
C ARG A 142 -20.26 5.32 5.47
N TYR A 143 -20.83 6.15 6.34
CA TYR A 143 -20.06 6.99 7.26
C TYR A 143 -19.28 6.17 8.30
N GLU A 144 -19.88 5.12 8.87
CA GLU A 144 -19.19 4.24 9.81
C GLU A 144 -18.01 3.52 9.14
N GLU A 145 -18.18 3.09 7.89
CA GLU A 145 -17.12 2.49 7.08
C GLU A 145 -16.00 3.49 6.79
N PHE A 146 -16.36 4.73 6.43
CA PHE A 146 -15.42 5.83 6.22
C PHE A 146 -14.61 6.14 7.48
N LEU A 147 -15.24 6.19 8.66
CA LEU A 147 -14.52 6.37 9.93
C LEU A 147 -13.50 5.26 10.18
N GLY A 148 -13.80 4.02 9.75
CA GLY A 148 -12.85 2.92 9.76
C GLY A 148 -11.63 3.19 8.86
N TYR A 149 -11.85 3.68 7.64
CA TYR A 149 -10.76 4.06 6.72
C TYR A 149 -9.92 5.20 7.31
N PHE A 150 -10.59 6.22 7.86
CA PHE A 150 -9.96 7.37 8.48
C PHE A 150 -9.10 6.99 9.70
N LYS A 151 -9.66 6.18 10.61
CA LYS A 151 -8.91 5.60 11.73
C LYS A 151 -7.67 4.82 11.25
N THR A 152 -7.82 4.03 10.19
CA THR A 152 -6.71 3.24 9.64
C THR A 152 -5.60 4.14 9.08
N ALA A 153 -5.96 5.21 8.38
CA ALA A 153 -5.02 6.20 7.89
C ALA A 153 -4.28 6.92 9.05
N LEU A 154 -5.00 7.32 10.10
CA LEU A 154 -4.42 7.94 11.30
C LEU A 154 -3.43 7.01 12.01
N VAL A 155 -3.76 5.73 12.17
CA VAL A 155 -2.86 4.74 12.78
C VAL A 155 -1.58 4.57 11.95
N LEU A 156 -1.71 4.47 10.63
CA LEU A 156 -0.55 4.39 9.72
C LEU A 156 0.27 5.69 9.76
N GLU A 157 -0.37 6.84 9.91
CA GLU A 157 0.32 8.14 10.06
C GLU A 157 1.14 8.19 11.36
N GLU A 158 0.56 7.80 12.49
CA GLU A 158 1.27 7.76 13.78
C GLU A 158 2.43 6.76 13.74
N TRP A 159 2.26 5.64 13.04
CA TRP A 159 3.31 4.66 12.80
C TRP A 159 4.50 5.27 12.02
N ILE A 160 4.25 5.97 10.90
CA ILE A 160 5.31 6.65 10.14
C ILE A 160 5.85 7.92 10.83
N ASN A 161 5.23 8.35 11.92
CA ASN A 161 5.70 9.43 12.79
C ASN A 161 6.44 8.94 14.03
N GLU A 162 6.79 7.65 14.05
CA GLU A 162 7.61 6.98 15.06
C GLU A 162 6.91 6.72 16.40
N ARG A 163 5.58 6.71 16.44
CA ARG A 163 4.86 6.27 17.65
C ARG A 163 5.05 4.78 17.90
N GLY A 164 5.25 4.44 19.17
CA GLY A 164 5.41 3.07 19.63
C GLY A 164 4.10 2.26 19.58
N GLU A 165 4.22 0.94 19.65
CA GLU A 165 3.06 0.03 19.65
C GLU A 165 2.16 0.26 20.87
N ASP A 166 2.74 0.52 22.05
CA ASP A 166 1.98 0.83 23.28
C ASP A 166 1.06 2.04 23.09
N PHE A 167 1.56 3.11 22.47
CA PHE A 167 0.74 4.29 22.16
C PHE A 167 -0.42 3.96 21.21
N LEU A 168 -0.16 3.16 20.18
CA LEU A 168 -1.19 2.78 19.21
C LEU A 168 -2.24 1.85 19.83
N PHE A 169 -1.83 1.01 20.76
CA PHE A 169 -2.73 0.17 21.54
C PHE A 169 -3.61 1.01 22.48
N ASP A 170 -3.01 1.90 23.26
CA ASP A 170 -3.72 2.72 24.23
C ASP A 170 -4.70 3.70 23.55
N LYS A 171 -4.25 4.41 22.51
CA LYS A 171 -5.05 5.42 21.81
C LYS A 171 -6.08 4.81 20.85
N TYR A 172 -5.71 3.81 20.06
CA TYR A 172 -6.55 3.29 18.97
C TYR A 172 -7.00 1.84 19.15
N GLY A 173 -6.57 1.16 20.22
CA GLY A 173 -6.91 -0.24 20.46
C GLY A 173 -6.24 -1.19 19.47
N VAL A 174 -5.18 -0.76 18.80
CA VAL A 174 -4.53 -1.52 17.74
C VAL A 174 -3.49 -2.45 18.35
N THR A 175 -3.64 -3.75 18.13
CA THR A 175 -2.66 -4.74 18.57
C THR A 175 -1.46 -4.77 17.62
N PRO A 176 -0.27 -5.22 18.08
CA PRO A 176 0.92 -5.35 17.23
C PRO A 176 0.70 -6.21 15.98
N GLY A 177 -0.04 -7.32 16.13
CA GLY A 177 -0.41 -8.18 15.01
C GLY A 177 -1.32 -7.49 14.00
N GLY A 178 -2.33 -6.76 14.49
CA GLY A 178 -3.21 -5.97 13.64
C GLY A 178 -2.45 -4.89 12.86
N LEU A 179 -1.57 -4.14 13.52
CA LEU A 179 -0.71 -3.14 12.89
C LEU A 179 0.16 -3.75 11.79
N ARG A 180 0.84 -4.87 12.10
CA ARG A 180 1.74 -5.53 11.14
C ARG A 180 1.03 -5.92 9.85
N THR A 181 -0.16 -6.52 9.96
CA THR A 181 -0.97 -6.87 8.78
C THR A 181 -1.31 -5.63 7.95
N LYS A 182 -1.70 -4.51 8.57
CA LYS A 182 -2.00 -3.27 7.83
C LYS A 182 -0.76 -2.67 7.18
N VAL A 183 0.40 -2.73 7.84
CA VAL A 183 1.67 -2.27 7.27
C VAL A 183 2.07 -3.10 6.04
N GLU A 184 1.90 -4.42 6.08
CA GLU A 184 2.20 -5.31 4.95
C GLU A 184 1.28 -5.04 3.76
N ILE A 185 -0.03 -4.89 3.99
CA ILE A 185 -1.00 -4.54 2.93
C ILE A 185 -0.70 -3.13 2.39
N ALA A 186 -0.42 -2.16 3.26
CA ALA A 186 -0.10 -0.79 2.84
C ALA A 186 1.18 -0.72 2.00
N ASP A 187 2.21 -1.50 2.33
CA ASP A 187 3.43 -1.60 1.51
C ASP A 187 3.12 -2.08 0.09
N TRP A 188 2.30 -3.13 -0.03
CA TRP A 188 1.89 -3.67 -1.33
C TRP A 188 0.98 -2.71 -2.12
N LEU A 189 0.03 -2.05 -1.47
CA LEU A 189 -0.84 -1.07 -2.13
C LEU A 189 -0.05 0.17 -2.59
N LEU A 190 0.89 0.68 -1.78
CA LEU A 190 1.77 1.78 -2.19
C LEU A 190 2.73 1.36 -3.30
N TYR A 191 3.22 0.11 -3.28
CA TYR A 191 3.95 -0.45 -4.42
C TYR A 191 3.07 -0.47 -5.68
N SER A 192 1.81 -0.89 -5.57
CA SER A 192 0.88 -0.89 -6.68
C SER A 192 0.60 0.51 -7.23
N CYS A 193 0.40 1.51 -6.36
CA CYS A 193 0.31 2.92 -6.74
C CYS A 193 1.55 3.40 -7.51
N GLN A 194 2.75 2.96 -7.11
CA GLN A 194 3.99 3.26 -7.81
C GLN A 194 3.96 2.71 -9.24
N GLU A 195 3.59 1.44 -9.41
CA GLU A 195 3.60 0.75 -10.69
C GLU A 195 2.53 1.29 -11.65
N LEU A 196 1.33 1.59 -11.14
CA LEU A 196 0.29 2.29 -11.90
C LEU A 196 0.73 3.71 -12.26
N GLY A 197 1.35 4.43 -11.33
CA GLY A 197 1.91 5.77 -11.56
C GLY A 197 2.96 5.82 -12.68
N ILE A 198 3.76 4.75 -12.85
CA ILE A 198 4.71 4.62 -13.97
C ILE A 198 3.99 4.61 -15.31
N LEU A 199 2.90 3.84 -15.43
CA LEU A 199 2.09 3.78 -16.65
C LEU A 199 1.39 5.10 -16.96
N LEU A 200 0.97 5.82 -15.92
CA LEU A 200 0.36 7.16 -16.01
C LEU A 200 1.37 8.30 -16.18
N ARG A 201 2.69 7.99 -16.23
CA ARG A 201 3.79 8.95 -16.36
C ARG A 201 3.85 10.01 -15.24
N ALA A 202 3.36 9.69 -14.04
CA ALA A 202 3.25 10.61 -12.90
C ALA A 202 4.55 10.69 -12.04
N ARG A 203 5.65 11.18 -12.63
CA ARG A 203 7.01 11.12 -12.03
C ARG A 203 7.13 11.68 -10.60
N GLU A 204 6.58 12.86 -10.34
CA GLU A 204 6.65 13.48 -9.01
C GLU A 204 5.91 12.65 -7.94
N LYS A 205 4.76 12.08 -8.30
CA LYS A 205 3.96 11.23 -7.42
C LYS A 205 4.71 9.95 -7.06
N ILE A 206 5.38 9.32 -8.02
CA ILE A 206 6.22 8.12 -7.81
C ILE A 206 7.31 8.36 -6.76
N LYS A 207 7.98 9.52 -6.80
CA LYS A 207 9.05 9.84 -5.83
C LYS A 207 8.49 9.93 -4.41
N ARG A 208 7.33 10.56 -4.24
CA ARG A 208 6.64 10.66 -2.95
C ARG A 208 6.19 9.30 -2.43
N ILE A 209 5.52 8.52 -3.29
CA ILE A 209 5.04 7.17 -2.96
C ILE A 209 6.20 6.27 -2.51
N ARG A 210 7.36 6.32 -3.18
CA ARG A 210 8.56 5.55 -2.79
C ARG A 210 9.05 5.89 -1.38
N LYS A 211 9.06 7.18 -1.04
CA LYS A 211 9.43 7.62 0.31
C LYS A 211 8.40 7.14 1.32
N LEU A 212 7.12 7.41 1.07
CA LEU A 212 6.02 7.00 1.94
C LEU A 212 6.01 5.48 2.17
N ARG A 213 6.16 4.68 1.10
CA ARG A 213 6.28 3.22 1.18
C ARG A 213 7.38 2.79 2.14
N THR A 214 8.58 3.38 2.01
CA THR A 214 9.70 3.10 2.92
C THR A 214 9.34 3.49 4.36
N ARG A 215 8.71 4.65 4.55
CA ARG A 215 8.28 5.12 5.87
C ARG A 215 7.26 4.17 6.51
N VAL A 216 6.28 3.68 5.74
CA VAL A 216 5.28 2.70 6.16
C VAL A 216 5.94 1.37 6.52
N GLN A 217 6.80 0.83 5.65
CA GLN A 217 7.46 -0.45 5.88
C GLN A 217 8.25 -0.49 7.20
N TYR A 218 8.93 0.61 7.55
CA TYR A 218 9.80 0.66 8.72
C TYR A 218 9.21 1.41 9.92
N GLY A 219 8.10 2.15 9.77
CA GLY A 219 7.53 2.99 10.82
C GLY A 219 8.44 4.14 11.21
N ILE A 220 8.90 4.90 10.21
CA ILE A 220 9.92 5.94 10.38
C ILE A 220 9.52 7.27 9.73
N ARG A 221 10.07 8.36 10.26
CA ARG A 221 10.07 9.66 9.58
C ARG A 221 11.04 9.66 8.39
N GLU A 222 10.87 10.65 7.52
CA GLU A 222 11.61 10.71 6.25
C GLU A 222 13.13 10.76 6.44
N GLU A 223 13.62 11.42 7.49
CA GLU A 223 15.06 11.58 7.74
C GLU A 223 15.80 10.26 7.99
N LEU A 224 15.09 9.19 8.37
CA LEU A 224 15.69 7.90 8.68
C LEU A 224 15.77 6.96 7.46
N ILE A 225 15.18 7.32 6.31
CA ILE A 225 15.10 6.48 5.11
C ILE A 225 16.48 5.95 4.68
N ASN A 226 17.53 6.74 4.84
CA ASN A 226 18.87 6.32 4.45
C ASN A 226 19.54 5.36 5.44
N LEU A 227 19.12 5.37 6.70
CA LEU A 227 19.69 4.51 7.75
C LEU A 227 19.05 3.13 7.75
N VAL A 228 17.73 3.04 7.56
CA VAL A 228 17.00 1.74 7.55
C VAL A 228 17.33 0.85 6.34
N LYS A 229 18.03 1.38 5.34
CA LYS A 229 18.58 0.58 4.22
C LYS A 229 19.70 -0.37 4.67
N LEU A 230 20.26 -0.16 5.85
CA LEU A 230 21.29 -1.03 6.43
C LEU A 230 20.60 -2.23 7.09
N LYS A 231 21.08 -3.44 6.80
CA LYS A 231 20.57 -4.65 7.45
C LYS A 231 20.75 -4.52 8.96
N GLU A 232 19.79 -5.04 9.73
CA GLU A 232 19.73 -4.99 11.21
C GLU A 232 19.39 -3.61 11.81
N ILE A 233 19.21 -2.57 10.99
CA ILE A 233 18.79 -1.23 11.42
C ILE A 233 17.28 -1.06 11.19
N GLY A 234 16.49 -1.34 12.22
CA GLY A 234 15.06 -0.96 12.29
C GLY A 234 14.85 0.45 12.85
N ARG A 235 13.59 0.85 13.06
CA ARG A 235 13.21 2.21 13.49
C ARG A 235 13.95 2.72 14.73
N VAL A 236 14.01 1.90 15.79
CA VAL A 236 14.60 2.29 17.08
C VAL A 236 16.10 2.59 16.92
N ARG A 237 16.83 1.68 16.26
CA ARG A 237 18.27 1.86 16.03
C ARG A 237 18.56 2.99 15.05
N ALA A 238 17.74 3.16 14.02
CA ALA A 238 17.86 4.28 13.10
C ALA A 238 17.72 5.63 13.83
N ARG A 239 16.73 5.73 14.73
CA ARG A 239 16.53 6.93 15.55
C ARG A 239 17.72 7.19 16.49
N VAL A 240 18.18 6.17 17.21
CA VAL A 240 19.37 6.27 18.08
C VAL A 240 20.60 6.78 17.32
N LEU A 241 20.86 6.26 16.12
CA LEU A 241 21.97 6.72 15.28
C LEU A 241 21.78 8.17 14.82
N TYR A 242 20.58 8.51 14.37
CA TYR A 242 20.28 9.84 13.87
C TYR A 242 20.45 10.91 14.95
N ASP A 243 19.94 10.63 16.15
CA ASP A 243 20.02 11.53 17.31
C ASP A 243 21.47 11.67 17.82
N ALA A 244 22.29 10.62 17.68
CA ALA A 244 23.73 10.66 17.94
C ALA A 244 24.56 11.41 16.87
N GLY A 245 23.90 11.96 15.84
CA GLY A 245 24.50 12.74 14.76
C GLY A 245 24.82 11.94 13.49
N PHE A 246 24.57 10.64 13.47
CA PHE A 246 24.86 9.78 12.32
C PHE A 246 23.69 9.74 11.34
N LYS A 247 23.50 10.85 10.61
CA LYS A 247 22.34 11.05 9.71
C LYS A 247 22.49 10.39 8.34
N THR A 248 23.70 9.96 7.97
CA THR A 248 24.00 9.41 6.64
C THR A 248 24.93 8.20 6.71
N VAL A 249 24.92 7.37 5.66
CA VAL A 249 25.88 6.27 5.51
C VAL A 249 27.33 6.77 5.55
N ALA A 250 27.59 7.95 4.99
CA ALA A 250 28.91 8.58 5.04
C ALA A 250 29.32 8.97 6.47
N SER A 251 28.39 9.45 7.30
CA SER A 251 28.67 9.74 8.71
C SER A 251 28.96 8.48 9.53
N LEU A 252 28.31 7.37 9.21
CA LEU A 252 28.58 6.07 9.84
C LEU A 252 29.97 5.53 9.46
N ARG A 253 30.41 5.74 8.23
CA ARG A 253 31.75 5.34 7.77
C ARG A 253 32.87 6.03 8.54
N LYS A 254 32.67 7.32 8.87
CA LYS A 254 33.64 8.13 9.63
C LYS A 254 33.54 7.91 11.14
N ALA A 255 32.56 7.13 11.61
CA ALA A 255 32.34 6.91 13.03
C ALA A 255 33.40 5.95 13.61
N PRO A 256 33.96 6.23 14.79
CA PRO A 256 34.74 5.24 15.53
C PRO A 256 33.90 3.99 15.79
N LYS A 257 34.51 2.80 15.64
CA LYS A 257 33.81 1.51 15.79
C LYS A 257 33.27 1.34 17.21
N GLU A 258 34.01 1.82 18.19
CA GLU A 258 33.68 1.82 19.61
C GLU A 258 32.38 2.60 19.84
N ARG A 259 32.27 3.80 19.27
CA ARG A 259 31.07 4.63 19.38
C ARG A 259 29.84 3.99 18.73
N LEU A 260 30.01 3.27 17.62
CA LEU A 260 28.91 2.49 17.04
C LEU A 260 28.52 1.30 17.92
N ALA A 261 29.49 0.64 18.56
CA ALA A 261 29.25 -0.47 19.48
C ALA A 261 28.47 -0.03 20.73
N ASP A 262 28.77 1.16 21.26
CA ASP A 262 28.05 1.73 22.39
C ASP A 262 26.56 2.00 22.06
N LEU A 263 26.28 2.47 20.84
CA LEU A 263 24.91 2.81 20.42
C LEU A 263 24.08 1.59 19.99
N LEU A 264 24.69 0.60 19.33
CA LEU A 264 23.97 -0.49 18.67
C LEU A 264 24.19 -1.87 19.32
N GLY A 265 25.16 -1.97 20.22
CA GLY A 265 25.72 -3.23 20.69
C GLY A 265 26.80 -3.77 19.72
N PRO A 266 27.80 -4.51 20.24
CA PRO A 266 29.02 -4.85 19.52
C PRO A 266 28.78 -5.69 18.25
N LYS A 267 27.88 -6.67 18.31
CA LYS A 267 27.56 -7.54 17.17
C LYS A 267 26.92 -6.78 16.00
N ILE A 268 26.01 -5.85 16.31
CA ILE A 268 25.27 -5.09 15.29
C ILE A 268 26.17 -3.99 14.72
N ALA A 269 26.92 -3.30 15.58
CA ALA A 269 27.91 -2.32 15.15
C ALA A 269 28.93 -2.92 14.18
N GLN A 270 29.42 -4.14 14.46
CA GLN A 270 30.31 -4.84 13.54
C GLN A 270 29.65 -5.09 12.17
N LYS A 271 28.44 -5.66 12.13
CA LYS A 271 27.70 -5.91 10.88
C LYS A 271 27.43 -4.61 10.10
N VAL A 272 27.10 -3.53 10.79
CA VAL A 272 26.85 -2.22 10.17
C VAL A 272 28.14 -1.63 9.62
N TRP A 273 29.23 -1.68 10.38
CA TRP A 273 30.55 -1.22 9.96
C TRP A 273 31.06 -1.99 8.73
N GLU A 274 30.87 -3.31 8.69
CA GLU A 274 31.20 -4.14 7.52
C GLU A 274 30.37 -3.75 6.29
N GLN A 275 29.07 -3.48 6.44
CA GLN A 275 28.21 -3.06 5.33
C GLN A 275 28.58 -1.70 4.74
N VAL A 276 28.96 -0.72 5.56
CA VAL A 276 29.27 0.65 5.09
C VAL A 276 30.66 0.79 4.48
N ASN A 277 31.60 -0.10 4.84
CA ASN A 277 32.96 -0.17 4.31
C ASN A 277 33.11 -1.21 3.18
N GLY A 278 32.32 -2.28 3.19
CA GLY A 278 32.37 -3.34 2.17
C GLY A 278 31.87 -2.91 0.79
N LYS A 279 30.88 -2.00 0.73
CA LYS A 279 30.34 -1.45 -0.54
C LYS A 279 31.36 -0.65 -1.37
N GLU A 280 32.47 -0.21 -0.76
CA GLU A 280 33.53 0.53 -1.45
C GLU A 280 34.46 -0.43 -2.23
N ARG A 281 34.72 -1.62 -1.70
CA ARG A 281 35.55 -2.64 -2.39
C ARG A 281 34.90 -3.13 -3.68
N GLU A 282 33.58 -3.29 -3.73
CA GLU A 282 32.88 -3.65 -4.97
C GLU A 282 32.93 -2.52 -6.01
N GLN A 283 32.86 -1.25 -5.59
CA GLN A 283 32.91 -0.11 -6.50
C GLN A 283 34.33 0.24 -6.98
N GLU A 284 35.36 -0.06 -6.20
CA GLU A 284 36.77 0.07 -6.62
C GLU A 284 37.23 -1.08 -7.53
N THR A 285 36.63 -2.27 -7.43
CA THR A 285 36.94 -3.40 -8.34
C THR A 285 36.28 -3.25 -9.72
N LEU A 286 35.31 -2.34 -9.85
CA LEU A 286 34.57 -2.06 -11.09
C LEU A 286 35.01 -0.77 -11.81
N LYS A 287 36.09 -0.12 -11.35
CA LYS A 287 36.75 1.01 -12.02
C LYS A 287 38.12 0.59 -12.54
#